data_AF-A0AA40IAD0-F1
#
_entry.id   AF-A0AA40IAD0-F1
#
_cell.length_a   1.000
_cell.length_b   1.000
_cell.length_c   1.000
_cell.angle_alpha   90.00
_cell.angle_beta   90.00
_cell.angle_gamma   90.00
#
_symmetry.space_group_name_H-M   'P 1'
#
loop_
_entity.id
_entity.type
_entity.pdbx_description
1 polymer ?
#
loop_
_entity_poly.entity_id
_entity_poly.type
_entity_poly.pdbx_seq_one_letter_code
_entity_poly.pdbx_strand_id
1 'polypeptide(L)'
;MGRDPPLCPPQPLGPQFLSRCTNSCTALLVETKIVASALHAVATPRIVDLACPKIKIEGLCYPRERTDMPIRPITQAALLNVPSPRTVSLAKAKTLHQDYLPDRDPYWPVSYAAAHSKISPRIEELANPSARTPMHIVYYDPSVFNVKPAALKAQCSPRVQELAEPLTR
;
A
#
# COMPACT_ATOMS: atom_id res chain seq x y z
N MET A 1 -30.53 45.11 -15.31
CA MET A 1 -29.38 45.74 -14.63
C MET A 1 -28.61 44.64 -13.93
N GLY A 2 -27.29 44.61 -14.09
CA GLY A 2 -26.41 43.56 -13.60
C GLY A 2 -25.47 43.09 -14.71
N ARG A 3 -24.55 43.96 -15.13
CA ARG A 3 -23.41 43.55 -15.95
C ARG A 3 -22.32 43.12 -14.98
N ASP A 4 -22.00 41.84 -14.96
CA ASP A 4 -20.83 41.36 -14.23
C ASP A 4 -19.57 42.02 -14.81
N PRO A 5 -18.65 42.52 -13.96
CA PRO A 5 -17.43 43.13 -14.43
C PRO A 5 -16.50 42.07 -15.04
N PRO A 6 -15.72 42.40 -16.09
CA PRO A 6 -14.82 41.44 -16.70
C PRO A 6 -13.73 41.03 -15.68
N LEU A 7 -13.60 39.73 -15.41
CA LEU A 7 -12.48 39.20 -14.65
C LEU A 7 -11.17 39.57 -15.36
N CYS A 8 -10.27 40.25 -14.65
CA CYS A 8 -8.90 40.46 -15.10
C CYS A 8 -8.23 39.10 -15.43
N PRO A 9 -7.48 39.01 -16.53
CA PRO A 9 -6.64 37.84 -16.76
C PRO A 9 -5.54 37.77 -15.67
N PRO A 10 -5.19 36.58 -15.18
CA PRO A 10 -4.13 36.42 -14.20
C PRO A 10 -2.80 36.89 -14.79
N GLN A 11 -2.13 37.82 -14.10
CA GLN A 11 -0.79 38.27 -14.46
C GLN A 11 0.18 37.08 -14.38
N PRO A 12 1.12 36.94 -15.34
CA PRO A 12 2.14 35.91 -15.25
C PRO A 12 3.06 36.25 -14.08
N LEU A 13 2.98 35.47 -13.01
CA LEU A 13 4.00 35.44 -11.97
C LEU A 13 5.31 35.06 -12.67
N GLY A 14 6.24 36.03 -12.70
CA GLY A 14 7.57 35.84 -13.26
C GLY A 14 8.24 34.60 -12.64
N PRO A 15 9.24 34.01 -13.34
CA PRO A 15 9.93 32.85 -12.82
C PRO A 15 10.66 33.29 -11.55
N GLN A 16 10.10 32.91 -10.39
CA GLN A 16 10.87 32.90 -9.16
C GLN A 16 11.92 31.81 -9.35
N PHE A 17 13.06 32.28 -9.84
CA PHE A 17 14.24 31.52 -10.13
C PHE A 17 14.55 30.67 -8.91
N LEU A 18 14.43 29.36 -9.09
CA LEU A 18 14.68 28.36 -8.06
C LEU A 18 16.01 28.68 -7.38
N SER A 19 15.89 28.79 -6.06
CA SER A 19 16.95 28.77 -5.07
C SER A 19 18.15 28.00 -5.59
N ARG A 20 19.23 28.75 -5.80
CA ARG A 20 20.53 28.26 -6.22
C ARG A 20 21.04 27.35 -5.11
N CYS A 21 20.88 26.04 -5.31
CA CYS A 21 21.52 25.03 -4.48
C CYS A 21 23.02 25.18 -4.70
N THR A 22 23.72 25.85 -3.77
CA THR A 22 25.18 25.95 -3.76
C THR A 22 25.77 24.63 -3.26
N ASN A 23 25.51 23.55 -3.99
CA ASN A 23 26.39 22.40 -3.92
C ASN A 23 27.60 22.78 -4.75
N SER A 24 28.73 23.03 -4.09
CA SER A 24 30.05 23.08 -4.72
C SER A 24 30.39 21.69 -5.25
N CYS A 25 29.71 21.25 -6.30
CA CYS A 25 30.25 20.26 -7.22
C CYS A 25 31.36 20.97 -7.97
N THR A 26 32.58 20.79 -7.52
CA THR A 26 33.77 21.04 -8.33
C THR A 26 33.65 20.14 -9.56
N ALA A 27 33.17 20.71 -10.67
CA ALA A 27 33.26 20.05 -11.96
C ALA A 27 34.76 19.82 -12.22
N LEU A 28 35.21 18.58 -12.09
CA LEU A 28 36.48 18.16 -12.66
C LEU A 28 36.45 18.53 -14.14
N LEU A 29 37.21 19.56 -14.51
CA LEU A 29 37.37 19.99 -15.88
C LEU A 29 38.20 18.91 -16.58
N VAL A 30 37.55 17.86 -17.06
CA VAL A 30 38.18 16.86 -17.92
C VAL A 30 38.29 17.48 -19.30
N GLU A 31 39.50 17.86 -19.70
CA GLU A 31 39.78 18.30 -21.06
C GLU A 31 39.56 17.13 -22.03
N THR A 32 38.41 17.11 -22.70
CA THR A 32 38.11 16.13 -23.74
C THR A 32 38.66 16.64 -25.07
N LYS A 33 39.60 15.90 -25.66
CA LYS A 33 40.10 16.19 -27.01
C LYS A 33 39.06 15.73 -28.04
N ILE A 34 38.20 16.65 -28.47
CA ILE A 34 37.15 16.40 -29.46
C ILE A 34 37.70 16.69 -30.88
N VAL A 35 37.43 15.81 -31.83
CA VAL A 35 37.81 16.02 -33.24
C VAL A 35 36.96 17.15 -33.84
N ALA A 36 37.55 18.04 -34.64
CA ALA A 36 36.85 19.20 -35.22
C ALA A 36 35.56 18.85 -35.99
N SER A 37 35.51 17.68 -36.63
CA SER A 37 34.31 17.20 -37.33
C SER A 37 33.12 16.96 -36.39
N ALA A 38 33.36 16.55 -35.15
CA ALA A 38 32.31 16.32 -34.17
C ALA A 38 31.69 17.62 -33.64
N LEU A 39 32.45 18.73 -33.66
CA LEU A 39 31.95 20.07 -33.28
C LEU A 39 30.93 20.62 -34.30
N HIS A 40 31.00 20.16 -35.54
CA HIS A 40 30.13 20.60 -36.64
C HIS A 40 29.11 19.52 -37.07
N ALA A 41 28.97 18.43 -36.32
CA ALA A 41 28.03 17.37 -36.64
C ALA A 41 26.58 17.86 -36.42
N VAL A 42 25.78 17.86 -37.49
CA VAL A 42 24.35 18.21 -37.44
C VAL A 42 23.54 16.94 -37.23
N ALA A 43 22.67 16.96 -36.21
CA ALA A 43 21.76 15.85 -35.94
C ALA A 43 20.77 15.66 -37.09
N THR A 44 20.47 14.41 -37.45
CA THR A 44 19.40 14.11 -38.42
C THR A 44 18.04 14.51 -37.84
N PRO A 45 17.04 14.85 -38.68
CA PRO A 45 15.71 15.24 -38.19
C PRO A 45 15.10 14.20 -37.23
N ARG A 46 15.31 12.91 -37.52
CA ARG A 46 14.89 11.82 -36.63
C ARG A 46 15.55 11.87 -35.25
N ILE A 47 16.84 12.20 -35.16
CA ILE A 47 17.53 12.30 -33.87
C ILE A 47 16.97 13.48 -33.08
N VAL A 48 16.68 14.60 -33.75
CA VAL A 48 16.04 15.76 -33.14
C VAL A 48 14.64 15.39 -32.61
N ASP A 49 13.83 14.69 -33.40
CA ASP A 49 12.50 14.23 -32.98
C ASP A 49 12.54 13.27 -31.78
N LEU A 50 13.54 12.38 -31.72
CA LEU A 50 13.72 11.45 -30.60
C LEU A 50 14.28 12.12 -29.34
N ALA A 51 15.04 13.22 -29.51
CA ALA A 51 15.58 13.99 -28.40
C ALA A 51 14.52 14.85 -27.71
N CYS A 52 13.39 15.12 -28.37
CA CYS A 52 12.25 15.80 -27.76
C CYS A 52 11.65 14.95 -26.61
N PRO A 53 11.56 15.49 -25.38
CA PRO A 53 10.97 14.76 -24.27
C PRO A 53 9.49 14.49 -24.55
N LYS A 54 9.06 13.23 -24.38
CA LYS A 54 7.64 12.86 -24.55
C LYS A 54 6.86 13.43 -23.38
N ILE A 55 6.02 14.43 -23.64
CA ILE A 55 5.13 15.03 -22.64
C ILE A 55 4.09 13.97 -22.25
N LYS A 56 4.02 13.66 -20.95
CA LYS A 56 3.06 12.71 -20.39
C LYS A 56 1.88 13.47 -19.79
N ILE A 57 0.67 13.11 -20.18
CA ILE A 57 -0.56 13.56 -19.52
C ILE A 57 -0.80 12.59 -18.36
N GLU A 58 -0.77 13.07 -17.11
CA GLU A 58 -1.02 12.24 -15.91
C GLU A 58 -0.17 10.95 -15.85
N GLY A 59 1.07 11.00 -16.34
CA GLY A 59 1.98 9.84 -16.38
C GLY A 59 1.82 8.90 -17.58
N LEU A 60 0.89 9.19 -18.49
CA LEU A 60 0.62 8.42 -19.70
C LEU A 60 1.02 9.19 -20.97
N CYS A 61 1.41 8.45 -22.02
CA CYS A 61 1.76 9.03 -23.31
C CYS A 61 0.54 9.36 -24.19
N TYR A 62 -0.67 8.96 -23.77
CA TYR A 62 -1.92 9.12 -24.50
C TYR A 62 -3.07 9.40 -23.50
N PRO A 63 -4.10 10.17 -23.87
CA PRO A 63 -5.28 10.37 -23.04
C PRO A 63 -5.96 9.04 -22.70
N ARG A 64 -6.46 8.90 -21.46
CA ARG A 64 -7.33 7.77 -21.09
C ARG A 64 -8.71 7.99 -21.68
N GLU A 65 -8.96 7.43 -22.84
CA GLU A 65 -10.32 7.25 -23.34
C GLU A 65 -11.00 6.06 -22.62
N ARG A 66 -12.30 5.88 -22.89
CA ARG A 66 -13.07 4.73 -22.37
C ARG A 66 -12.35 3.42 -22.72
N THR A 67 -12.46 2.43 -21.83
CA THR A 67 -11.77 1.12 -21.90
C THR A 67 -11.97 0.36 -23.22
N ASP A 68 -12.95 0.74 -24.01
CA ASP A 68 -13.33 0.07 -25.26
C ASP A 68 -12.54 0.60 -26.47
N MET A 69 -11.75 1.67 -26.32
CA MET A 69 -10.92 2.22 -27.39
C MET A 69 -9.45 1.81 -27.24
N PRO A 70 -8.77 1.44 -28.35
CA PRO A 70 -7.37 1.10 -28.29
C PRO A 70 -6.54 2.33 -27.89
N ILE A 71 -5.55 2.12 -27.01
CA ILE A 71 -4.67 3.16 -26.48
C ILE A 71 -3.94 3.94 -27.61
N ARG A 72 -3.81 3.33 -28.80
CA ARG A 72 -3.13 3.89 -29.97
C ARG A 72 -3.94 3.59 -31.24
N PRO A 73 -3.83 4.45 -32.28
CA PRO A 73 -4.46 4.18 -33.57
C PRO A 73 -3.90 2.88 -34.17
N ILE A 74 -4.80 1.97 -34.54
CA ILE A 74 -4.47 0.69 -35.18
C ILE A 74 -4.32 0.94 -36.69
N THR A 75 -3.27 0.40 -37.30
CA THR A 75 -3.06 0.54 -38.75
C THR A 75 -4.08 -0.29 -39.52
N GLN A 76 -4.47 0.19 -40.71
CA GLN A 76 -5.43 -0.53 -41.56
C GLN A 76 -4.97 -1.94 -41.92
N ALA A 77 -3.66 -2.12 -42.14
CA ALA A 77 -3.07 -3.43 -42.39
C ALA A 77 -3.26 -4.42 -41.23
N ALA A 78 -3.22 -3.94 -39.98
CA ALA A 78 -3.45 -4.79 -38.82
C ALA A 78 -4.93 -5.16 -38.66
N LEU A 79 -5.86 -4.25 -38.99
CA LEU A 79 -7.30 -4.52 -38.96
C LEU A 79 -7.74 -5.54 -40.02
N LEU A 80 -7.11 -5.52 -41.20
CA LEU A 80 -7.41 -6.42 -42.32
C LEU A 80 -6.62 -7.73 -42.27
N ASN A 81 -5.80 -7.95 -41.24
CA ASN A 81 -4.91 -9.10 -41.18
C ASN A 81 -5.71 -10.40 -40.92
N VAL A 82 -5.47 -11.42 -41.74
CA VAL A 82 -6.04 -12.76 -41.56
C VAL A 82 -5.09 -13.61 -40.72
N PRO A 83 -5.51 -14.10 -39.54
CA PRO A 83 -4.64 -14.88 -38.66
C PRO A 83 -4.33 -16.26 -39.25
N SER A 84 -3.13 -16.77 -38.97
CA SER A 84 -2.73 -18.12 -39.39
C SER A 84 -3.58 -19.20 -38.71
N PRO A 85 -3.71 -20.42 -39.29
CA PRO A 85 -4.44 -21.52 -38.67
C PRO A 85 -3.95 -21.86 -37.25
N ARG A 86 -2.63 -21.76 -37.02
CA ARG A 86 -2.03 -21.96 -35.69
C ARG A 86 -2.53 -20.89 -34.71
N THR A 87 -2.52 -19.62 -35.11
CA THR A 87 -3.02 -18.51 -34.27
C THR A 87 -4.49 -18.72 -33.90
N VAL A 88 -5.32 -19.15 -34.85
CA VAL A 88 -6.73 -19.46 -34.60
C VAL A 88 -6.87 -20.63 -33.62
N SER A 89 -6.04 -21.67 -33.73
CA SER A 89 -6.07 -22.80 -32.79
C SER A 89 -5.67 -22.42 -31.36
N LEU A 90 -4.67 -21.54 -31.21
CA LEU A 90 -4.21 -21.04 -29.91
C LEU A 90 -5.17 -20.04 -29.28
N ALA A 91 -5.92 -19.29 -30.10
CA ALA A 91 -6.93 -18.36 -29.64
C ALA A 91 -8.18 -19.06 -29.08
N LYS A 92 -8.38 -20.35 -29.36
CA LYS A 92 -9.47 -21.13 -28.75
C LYS A 92 -9.20 -21.28 -27.26
N ALA A 93 -10.21 -20.96 -26.44
CA ALA A 93 -10.15 -21.21 -25.01
C ALA A 93 -9.90 -22.71 -24.75
N LYS A 94 -9.08 -23.01 -23.75
CA LYS A 94 -8.82 -24.40 -23.33
C LYS A 94 -10.10 -24.98 -22.72
N THR A 95 -10.34 -26.26 -22.97
CA THR A 95 -11.42 -27.01 -22.32
C THR A 95 -11.13 -27.11 -20.82
N LEU A 96 -12.17 -26.91 -20.00
CA LEU A 96 -12.08 -27.09 -18.56
C LEU A 96 -11.81 -28.56 -18.23
N HIS A 97 -11.21 -28.81 -17.07
CA HIS A 97 -10.98 -30.17 -16.58
C HIS A 97 -12.30 -30.82 -16.13
N GLN A 98 -12.37 -32.16 -16.12
CA GLN A 98 -13.57 -32.91 -15.74
C GLN A 98 -14.01 -32.58 -14.31
N ASP A 99 -13.04 -32.32 -13.43
CA ASP A 99 -13.27 -32.01 -12.02
C ASP A 99 -13.30 -30.50 -11.73
N TYR A 100 -13.44 -29.65 -12.77
CA TYR A 100 -13.53 -28.21 -12.56
C TYR A 100 -14.84 -27.87 -11.84
N LEU A 101 -14.71 -27.36 -10.62
CA LEU A 101 -15.80 -26.76 -9.86
C LEU A 101 -15.71 -25.24 -10.02
N PRO A 102 -16.77 -24.56 -10.49
CA PRO A 102 -16.79 -23.11 -10.54
C PRO A 102 -16.72 -22.52 -9.12
N ASP A 103 -16.23 -21.29 -9.01
CA ASP A 103 -16.25 -20.55 -7.76
C ASP A 103 -17.68 -20.47 -7.20
N ARG A 104 -17.81 -20.55 -5.88
CA ARG A 104 -19.10 -20.40 -5.20
C ARG A 104 -19.61 -18.98 -5.40
N ASP A 105 -20.92 -18.83 -5.63
CA ASP A 105 -21.55 -17.52 -5.69
C ASP A 105 -21.26 -16.71 -4.41
N PRO A 106 -20.92 -15.42 -4.53
CA PRO A 106 -20.62 -14.57 -3.38
C PRO A 106 -21.84 -14.34 -2.47
N TYR A 107 -23.04 -14.53 -3.01
CA TYR A 107 -24.30 -14.52 -2.27
C TYR A 107 -24.60 -15.92 -1.72
N TRP A 108 -24.03 -16.25 -0.57
CA TRP A 108 -24.49 -17.42 0.17
C TRP A 108 -25.86 -17.10 0.82
N PRO A 109 -26.88 -17.94 0.63
CA PRO A 109 -28.15 -17.75 1.33
C PRO A 109 -27.95 -18.04 2.81
N VAL A 110 -28.12 -17.02 3.66
CA VAL A 110 -28.12 -17.19 5.10
C VAL A 110 -29.26 -18.14 5.48
N SER A 111 -28.94 -19.25 6.15
CA SER A 111 -29.97 -20.18 6.61
C SER A 111 -30.97 -19.46 7.52
N TYR A 112 -32.24 -19.88 7.47
CA TYR A 112 -33.29 -19.32 8.34
C TYR A 112 -32.90 -19.33 9.82
N ALA A 113 -32.28 -20.43 10.27
CA ALA A 113 -31.80 -20.58 11.65
C ALA A 113 -30.71 -19.57 12.02
N ALA A 114 -29.79 -19.25 11.09
CA ALA A 114 -28.75 -18.27 11.31
C ALA A 114 -29.32 -16.83 11.34
N ALA A 115 -30.26 -16.51 10.46
CA ALA A 115 -30.90 -15.20 10.40
C ALA A 115 -31.82 -14.92 11.60
N HIS A 116 -32.47 -15.95 12.15
CA HIS A 116 -33.44 -15.86 13.26
C HIS A 116 -32.93 -16.48 14.56
N SER A 117 -31.61 -16.52 14.76
CA SER A 117 -31.04 -17.06 16.00
C SER A 117 -31.47 -16.21 17.20
N LYS A 118 -32.00 -16.88 18.23
CA LYS A 118 -32.35 -16.24 19.50
C LYS A 118 -31.14 -16.32 20.43
N ILE A 119 -30.78 -15.18 21.02
CA ILE A 119 -29.69 -15.10 21.99
C ILE A 119 -30.10 -15.88 23.26
N SER A 120 -29.15 -16.61 23.83
CA SER A 120 -29.37 -17.30 25.11
C SER A 120 -29.20 -16.33 26.29
N PRO A 121 -29.90 -16.54 27.42
CA PRO A 121 -29.76 -15.68 28.61
C PRO A 121 -28.29 -15.54 29.07
N ARG A 122 -27.52 -16.63 28.97
CA ARG A 122 -26.09 -16.66 29.30
C ARG A 122 -25.27 -15.71 28.42
N ILE A 123 -25.58 -15.62 27.13
CA ILE A 123 -24.88 -14.74 26.19
C ILE A 123 -25.24 -13.28 26.48
N GLU A 124 -26.49 -12.98 26.82
CA GLU A 124 -26.90 -11.65 27.28
C GLU A 124 -26.16 -11.22 28.55
N GLU A 125 -26.04 -12.11 29.54
CA GLU A 125 -25.26 -11.86 30.75
C GLU A 125 -23.78 -11.58 30.43
N LEU A 126 -23.17 -12.37 29.55
CA LEU A 126 -21.76 -12.24 29.17
C LEU A 126 -21.48 -11.03 28.28
N ALA A 127 -22.46 -10.58 27.50
CA ALA A 127 -22.34 -9.38 26.67
C ALA A 127 -22.22 -8.11 27.53
N ASN A 128 -22.72 -8.14 28.77
CA ASN A 128 -22.54 -7.04 29.70
C ASN A 128 -21.11 -7.03 30.27
N PRO A 129 -20.35 -5.92 30.13
CA PRO A 129 -19.02 -5.83 30.70
C PRO A 129 -19.10 -5.96 32.23
N SER A 130 -18.14 -6.67 32.82
CA SER A 130 -18.05 -6.81 34.28
C SER A 130 -17.94 -5.43 34.93
N ALA A 131 -18.79 -5.13 35.90
CA ALA A 131 -18.83 -3.85 36.65
C ALA A 131 -17.64 -3.65 37.60
N ARG A 132 -16.46 -4.18 37.25
CA ARG A 132 -15.23 -3.95 38.02
C ARG A 132 -14.93 -2.46 38.00
N THR A 133 -14.63 -1.92 39.17
CA THR A 133 -14.10 -0.56 39.28
C THR A 133 -12.82 -0.46 38.44
N PRO A 134 -12.63 0.63 37.68
CA PRO A 134 -11.41 0.82 36.91
C PRO A 134 -10.21 0.74 37.85
N MET A 135 -9.20 -0.05 37.48
CA MET A 135 -8.00 -0.31 38.30
C MET A 135 -7.28 0.97 38.74
N HIS A 136 -7.47 2.08 38.02
CA HIS A 136 -6.98 3.41 38.36
C HIS A 136 -7.59 3.99 39.66
N ILE A 137 -8.74 3.48 40.13
CA ILE A 137 -9.46 3.92 41.34
C ILE A 137 -9.29 2.92 42.50
N VAL A 138 -8.60 1.79 42.30
CA VAL A 138 -8.24 0.94 43.43
C VAL A 138 -7.12 1.67 44.19
N TYR A 139 -7.52 2.32 45.28
CA TYR A 139 -6.63 2.93 46.26
C TYR A 139 -5.45 1.97 46.50
N TYR A 140 -4.27 2.35 46.01
CA TYR A 140 -3.05 1.61 46.27
C TYR A 140 -2.84 1.65 47.78
N ASP A 141 -3.08 0.54 48.46
CA ASP A 141 -2.75 0.40 49.86
C ASP A 141 -1.26 0.09 49.94
N PRO A 142 -0.40 1.06 50.35
CA PRO A 142 1.04 0.83 50.45
C PRO A 142 1.38 -0.24 51.48
N SER A 143 0.43 -0.61 52.35
CA SER A 143 0.63 -1.64 53.37
C SER A 143 0.42 -3.07 52.86
N VAL A 144 -0.04 -3.28 51.63
CA VAL A 144 -0.19 -4.62 51.02
C VAL A 144 1.16 -5.34 50.88
N PHE A 145 2.24 -4.60 50.70
CA PHE A 145 3.60 -5.16 50.62
C PHE A 145 4.27 -5.31 51.98
N ASN A 146 3.62 -4.86 53.06
CA ASN A 146 4.14 -5.03 54.40
C ASN A 146 3.86 -6.46 54.89
N VAL A 147 4.94 -7.21 55.10
CA VAL A 147 4.87 -8.53 55.71
C VAL A 147 4.41 -8.38 57.16
N LYS A 148 3.46 -9.21 57.60
CA LYS A 148 2.99 -9.21 58.99
C LYS A 148 4.16 -9.50 59.95
N PRO A 149 4.25 -8.84 61.12
CA PRO A 149 5.36 -9.04 62.05
C PRO A 149 5.46 -10.49 62.56
N ALA A 150 4.34 -11.21 62.60
CA ALA A 150 4.32 -12.64 62.92
C ALA A 150 5.00 -13.49 61.84
N ALA A 151 4.84 -13.13 60.57
CA ALA A 151 5.47 -13.83 59.45
C ALA A 151 6.99 -13.55 59.38
N LEU A 152 7.42 -12.33 59.73
CA LEU A 152 8.85 -12.00 59.86
C LEU A 152 9.57 -12.79 60.97
N LYS A 153 8.82 -13.19 62.01
CA LYS A 153 9.32 -13.98 63.14
C LYS A 153 9.06 -15.48 63.00
N ALA A 154 8.39 -15.90 61.93
CA ALA A 154 8.02 -17.29 61.73
C ALA A 154 9.28 -18.11 61.45
N GLN A 155 9.46 -19.19 62.21
CA GLN A 155 10.52 -20.16 61.97
C GLN A 155 9.99 -21.28 61.08
N CYS A 156 10.81 -21.74 60.15
CA CYS A 156 10.48 -22.89 59.31
C CYS A 156 10.33 -24.16 60.16
N SER A 157 9.46 -25.08 59.74
CA SER A 157 9.38 -26.39 60.41
C SER A 157 10.68 -27.18 60.19
N PRO A 158 11.02 -28.12 61.10
CA PRO A 158 12.26 -28.90 61.00
C PRO A 158 12.42 -29.59 59.63
N ARG A 159 11.33 -30.16 59.12
CA ARG A 159 11.31 -30.84 57.81
C ARG A 159 11.65 -29.92 56.64
N VAL A 160 11.20 -28.66 56.68
CA VAL A 160 11.49 -27.68 55.61
C VAL A 160 12.94 -27.20 55.71
N GLN A 161 13.50 -27.11 56.92
CA GLN A 161 14.93 -26.83 57.10
C GLN A 161 15.80 -27.93 56.50
N GLU A 162 15.51 -29.20 56.78
CA GLU A 162 16.22 -30.35 56.18
C GLU A 162 16.16 -30.34 54.65
N LEU A 163 14.99 -30.02 54.06
CA LEU A 163 14.83 -29.96 52.61
C LEU A 163 15.54 -28.77 51.96
N ALA A 164 15.78 -27.70 52.72
CA ALA A 164 16.48 -26.52 52.23
C ALA A 164 18.01 -26.72 52.19
N GLU A 165 18.53 -27.81 52.76
CA GLU A 165 19.95 -28.14 52.67
C GLU A 165 20.33 -28.47 51.21
N PRO A 166 21.44 -27.93 50.70
CA PRO A 166 21.85 -28.15 49.32
C PRO A 166 22.24 -29.61 49.10
N LEU A 167 21.65 -30.22 48.08
CA LEU A 167 22.04 -31.57 47.65
C LEU A 167 23.44 -31.52 47.05
N THR A 168 24.39 -32.22 47.67
CA THR A 168 25.72 -32.45 47.11
C THR A 168 25.61 -33.53 46.03
N ARG A 169 26.08 -33.23 44.82
CA ARG A 169 26.04 -34.12 43.64
C ARG A 169 27.45 -34.44 43.18
#